data_AF-A0A6G4X6M5-F1
#
_entry.id   AF-A0A6G4X6M5-F1
#
_cell.length_a   1.000
_cell.length_b   1.000
_cell.length_c   1.000
_cell.angle_alpha   90.00
_cell.angle_beta   90.00
_cell.angle_gamma   90.00
#
_symmetry.space_group_name_H-M   'P 1'
#
loop_
_entity.id
_entity.type
_entity.pdbx_description
1 polymer ?
#
loop_
_entity_poly.entity_id
_entity_poly.type
_entity_poly.pdbx_seq_one_letter_code
_entity_poly.pdbx_strand_id
1 'polypeptide(L)' 'MALGIAGAFFFLLGLLLTSNYRGFTETALNVIVRVNPVTRGARTIHLRVAGGVALFNGAAAMLAGFSGAASA' A
#
# COMPACT_ATOMS: atom_id res chain seq x y z
N MET A 1 8.15 15.23 10.32
CA MET A 1 9.18 14.20 10.01
C MET A 1 8.66 12.76 10.13
N ALA A 2 8.19 12.28 11.29
CA ALA A 2 7.72 10.88 11.46
C ALA A 2 6.52 10.49 10.56
N LEU A 3 5.54 11.40 10.41
CA LEU A 3 4.40 11.23 9.49
C LEU A 3 4.82 11.08 8.02
N GLY A 4 5.90 11.78 7.61
CA GLY A 4 6.40 11.71 6.23
C GLY A 4 7.11 10.39 5.93
N ILE A 5 7.88 9.86 6.89
CA ILE A 5 8.56 8.56 6.78
C ILE A 5 7.53 7.42 6.80
N ALA A 6 6.53 7.49 7.67
CA ALA A 6 5.42 6.53 7.67
C ALA A 6 4.68 6.57 6.32
N GLY A 7 4.37 7.76 5.81
CA GLY A 7 3.78 7.93 4.48
C GLY A 7 4.60 7.30 3.36
N ALA A 8 5.93 7.44 3.39
CA ALA A 8 6.84 6.85 2.41
C ALA A 8 6.75 5.31 2.37
N PHE A 9 6.67 4.70 3.54
CA PHE A 9 6.54 3.25 3.66
C PHE A 9 5.19 2.77 3.09
N PHE A 10 4.09 3.42 3.46
CA PHE A 10 2.76 3.10 2.91
C PHE A 10 2.67 3.36 1.40
N PHE A 11 3.36 4.38 0.90
CA PHE A 11 3.44 4.69 -0.52
C PHE A 11 4.16 3.58 -1.29
N LEU A 12 5.35 3.15 -0.83
CA LEU A 12 6.10 2.05 -1.43
C LEU A 12 5.33 0.73 -1.38
N LEU A 13 4.70 0.43 -0.23
CA LEU A 13 3.84 -0.75 -0.08
C LEU A 13 2.65 -0.69 -1.06
N GLY A 14 2.00 0.47 -1.15
CA GLY A 14 0.91 0.71 -2.09
C GLY A 14 1.35 0.52 -3.55
N LEU A 15 2.57 0.97 -3.90
CA LEU A 15 3.15 0.87 -5.23
C LEU A 15 3.46 -0.59 -5.59
N LEU A 16 3.96 -1.37 -4.64
CA LEU A 16 4.21 -2.80 -4.81
C LEU A 16 2.91 -3.61 -4.95
N LEU A 17 1.86 -3.22 -4.23
CA LEU A 17 0.53 -3.86 -4.30
C LEU A 17 -0.26 -3.51 -5.56
N THR A 18 -0.10 -2.28 -6.07
CA THR A 18 -0.74 -1.84 -7.33
C THR A 18 0.04 -2.20 -8.58
N SER A 19 1.38 -2.31 -8.48
CA SER A 19 2.22 -2.76 -9.59
C SER A 19 1.94 -4.22 -9.95
N ASN A 20 2.18 -4.59 -11.21
CA ASN A 20 2.05 -5.98 -11.69
C ASN A 20 3.18 -6.90 -11.20
N TYR A 21 3.79 -6.61 -10.05
CA TYR A 21 4.92 -7.37 -9.52
C TYR A 21 4.45 -8.70 -8.92
N ARG A 22 4.26 -9.70 -9.79
CA ARG A 22 3.68 -11.02 -9.46
C ARG A 22 4.24 -11.64 -8.19
N GLY A 23 5.55 -11.57 -7.96
CA GLY A 23 6.17 -12.16 -6.77
C GLY A 23 5.67 -11.57 -5.44
N PHE A 24 5.42 -10.26 -5.40
CA PHE A 24 4.88 -9.61 -4.20
C PHE A 24 3.38 -9.85 -4.06
N THR A 25 2.64 -9.75 -5.17
CA THR A 25 1.18 -9.96 -5.19
C THR A 25 0.83 -11.39 -4.78
N GLU A 26 1.53 -12.40 -5.31
CA GLU A 26 1.30 -13.82 -4.96
C GLU A 26 1.65 -14.12 -3.51
N THR A 27 2.72 -13.53 -2.99
CA THR A 27 3.10 -13.66 -1.57
C THR A 27 2.04 -13.03 -0.66
N ALA A 28 1.60 -11.81 -0.97
CA ALA A 28 0.53 -11.12 -0.23
C ALA A 28 -0.80 -11.90 -0.29
N LEU A 29 -1.14 -12.45 -1.46
CA LEU A 29 -2.30 -13.33 -1.60
C LEU A 29 -2.16 -14.58 -0.75
N ASN A 30 -1.03 -15.27 -0.75
CA ASN A 30 -0.85 -16.48 0.07
C ASN A 30 -1.09 -16.24 1.56
N VAL A 31 -0.74 -15.06 2.08
CA VAL A 31 -1.01 -14.66 3.46
C VAL A 31 -2.51 -14.40 3.68
N ILE A 32 -3.13 -13.57 2.84
CA ILE A 32 -4.55 -13.18 2.98
C ILE A 32 -5.49 -14.38 2.84
N VAL A 33 -5.11 -15.32 1.98
CA VAL A 33 -5.94 -16.45 1.57
C VAL A 33 -5.99 -17.55 2.60
N ARG A 34 -4.92 -17.71 3.37
CA ARG A 34 -4.94 -18.56 4.56
C ARG A 34 -5.99 -18.07 5.56
N VAL A 35 -6.33 -16.78 5.54
CA VAL A 35 -7.27 -16.17 6.49
C VAL A 35 -8.69 -16.07 5.91
N ASN A 36 -8.85 -15.86 4.60
CA ASN A 36 -10.18 -15.76 3.98
C ASN A 36 -10.20 -16.31 2.53
N PRO A 37 -10.94 -17.39 2.22
CA PRO A 37 -10.95 -18.02 0.90
C PRO A 37 -11.79 -17.20 -0.10
N VAL A 38 -11.21 -16.13 -0.62
CA VAL A 38 -11.80 -15.29 -1.68
C VAL A 38 -11.50 -15.91 -3.06
N THR A 39 -12.47 -15.86 -3.99
CA THR A 39 -12.32 -16.29 -5.39
C THR A 39 -11.15 -15.57 -6.09
N ARG A 40 -10.39 -16.30 -6.93
CA ARG A 40 -9.15 -15.79 -7.56
C ARG A 40 -9.31 -14.45 -8.30
N GLY A 41 -10.46 -14.19 -8.91
CA GLY A 41 -10.74 -12.91 -9.59
C GLY A 41 -10.88 -11.73 -8.63
N ALA A 42 -11.57 -11.91 -7.50
CA ALA A 42 -11.78 -10.85 -6.51
C ALA A 42 -10.51 -10.54 -5.70
N ARG A 43 -9.61 -11.52 -5.52
CA ARG A 43 -8.31 -11.35 -4.86
C ARG A 43 -7.43 -10.25 -5.46
N THR A 44 -7.24 -10.28 -6.77
CA THR A 44 -6.38 -9.33 -7.47
C THR A 44 -6.98 -7.92 -7.44
N ILE A 45 -8.31 -7.82 -7.54
CA ILE A 45 -9.03 -6.56 -7.44
C ILE A 45 -8.88 -5.98 -6.03
N HIS A 46 -9.13 -6.78 -4.99
CA HIS A 46 -9.00 -6.33 -3.60
C HIS A 46 -7.57 -5.90 -3.24
N LEU A 47 -6.54 -6.62 -3.71
CA LEU A 47 -5.15 -6.21 -3.50
C LEU A 47 -4.80 -4.89 -4.19
N ARG A 48 -5.26 -4.70 -5.43
CA ARG A 48 -5.03 -3.44 -6.14
C ARG A 48 -5.77 -2.28 -5.50
N VAL A 49 -6.99 -2.51 -5.01
CA VAL A 49 -7.76 -1.50 -4.27
C VAL A 49 -7.07 -1.17 -2.95
N ALA A 50 -6.69 -2.17 -2.16
CA ALA A 50 -5.95 -1.96 -0.91
C ALA A 50 -4.61 -1.26 -1.15
N GLY A 51 -3.88 -1.65 -2.19
CA GLY A 51 -2.66 -1.00 -2.64
C GLY A 51 -2.89 0.45 -3.06
N GLY A 52 -3.95 0.74 -3.81
CA GLY A 52 -4.30 2.10 -4.22
C GLY A 52 -4.66 3.00 -3.04
N VAL A 53 -5.38 2.48 -2.05
CA VAL A 53 -5.69 3.19 -0.80
C VAL A 53 -4.42 3.45 0.01
N ALA A 54 -3.52 2.48 0.11
CA ALA A 54 -2.22 2.66 0.78
C ALA A 54 -1.34 3.69 0.05
N LEU A 55 -1.37 3.70 -1.28
CA LEU A 55 -0.60 4.64 -2.11
C LEU A 55 -1.11 6.07 -1.95
N PHE A 56 -2.44 6.27 -1.99
CA PHE A 56 -3.05 7.58 -1.79
C PHE A 56 -2.79 8.13 -0.38
N ASN A 57 -3.03 7.32 0.66
CA ASN A 57 -2.79 7.74 2.05
C ASN A 57 -1.30 7.93 2.34
N GLY A 58 -0.44 7.09 1.76
CA GLY A 58 1.02 7.23 1.86
C GLY A 58 1.52 8.53 1.23
N ALA A 59 1.03 8.86 0.02
CA ALA A 59 1.34 10.13 -0.64
C ALA A 59 0.85 11.34 0.16
N ALA A 60 -0.39 11.29 0.67
CA ALA A 60 -0.94 12.36 1.51
C ALA A 60 -0.13 12.56 2.81
N ALA A 61 0.25 11.46 3.48
CA ALA A 61 1.07 11.50 4.69
C ALA A 61 2.52 11.97 4.41
N MET A 62 3.10 11.64 3.25
CA MET A 62 4.37 12.22 2.80
C MET A 62 4.25 13.73 2.65
N LEU A 63 3.26 14.22 1.91
CA LEU A 63 3.05 15.65 1.67
C LEU A 63 2.82 16.41 2.99
N ALA A 64 1.93 15.93 3.85
CA ALA A 64 1.69 16.51 5.17
C ALA A 64 2.92 16.41 6.09
N GLY A 65 3.68 15.31 5.99
CA GLY A 65 4.87 15.05 6.78
C GLY A 65 6.08 15.89 6.39
N PHE A 66 6.20 16.25 5.10
CA PHE A 66 7.19 17.21 4.58
C PHE A 66 6.73 18.65 4.86
N SER A 67 5.46 18.99 4.66
CA SER A 67 4.98 20.35 4.96
C SER A 67 5.09 20.68 6.45
N GLY A 68 4.76 19.74 7.33
CA GLY A 68 4.94 19.89 8.78
C GLY A 68 6.38 19.73 9.27
N ALA A 69 7.31 19.26 8.42
CA ALA A 69 8.75 19.26 8.72
C ALA A 69 9.45 20.53 8.23
N ALA A 70 8.91 21.22 7.21
CA ALA A 70 9.43 22.48 6.71
C ALA A 70 9.01 23.70 7.55
N SER A 71 7.94 23.57 8.35
CA SER A 71 7.44 24.60 9.26
C SER A 71 7.95 24.46 10.71
N ALA A 72 8.83 23.50 10.98
CA ALA A 72 9.43 23.22 12.29
C ALA A 72 10.94 23.47 12.21
#